data_AF-R5VFX6-F1
#
_entry.id   AF-R5VFX6-F1
#
_cell.length_a   1.000
_cell.length_b   1.000
_cell.length_c   1.000
_cell.angle_alpha   90.00
_cell.angle_beta   90.00
_cell.angle_gamma   90.00
#
_symmetry.space_group_name_H-M   'P 1'
#
loop_
_entity.id
_entity.type
_entity.pdbx_description
1 polymer ?
#
loop_
_entity_poly.entity_id
_entity_poly.type
_entity_poly.pdbx_seq_one_letter_code
_entity_poly.pdbx_strand_id
1 'polypeptide(L)'
;MSKEFLRKSKEDKPVVAICYDFDKTLSPDDMQAQGYIQSVGYEVESFWKESNGLAEENDMDQNLAYMFTMIQKAHGKFVFNREALMDYGAKVKLFPGVDTWFKRIREYGESKGVIVEHYIISSGLKEMIEGTKVADEFEKIYASSFYYDKDGVAQWPAQVINYTSKTQFLFRIEKGTLDVNDFAVNDYFEPENIRIPFRNMIYIGDSDTDIPCMKLINTNSGHSIGVFNPETQDKRKVYKMMEDKRIKYFAPADYTENSELDILVKSIIEQTASNEKLVSFHYKNQKEQLNQNINVEVQEVKEKEKLILDLENSNSFARTHFIISKLKAFNNWSDKERQQLKQIAEKNNQVSYIKDDEDIASFYSSLG
;
A
#
# COMPACT_ATOMS: atom_id res chain seq x y z
N MET A 1 -19.10 5.28 -16.92
CA MET A 1 -18.38 3.99 -16.97
C MET A 1 -17.82 3.73 -15.58
N SER A 2 -18.14 2.60 -14.95
CA SER A 2 -17.53 2.24 -13.66
C SER A 2 -16.04 2.03 -13.86
N LYS A 3 -15.21 2.69 -13.05
CA LYS A 3 -13.75 2.51 -13.08
C LYS A 3 -13.44 1.05 -12.72
N GLU A 4 -12.72 0.35 -13.58
CA GLU A 4 -12.19 -0.98 -13.26
C GLU A 4 -10.96 -0.83 -12.36
N PHE A 5 -10.96 -1.49 -11.21
CA PHE A 5 -9.86 -1.43 -10.26
C PHE A 5 -8.81 -2.50 -10.57
N LEU A 6 -7.54 -2.10 -10.57
CA LEU A 6 -6.42 -3.04 -10.71
C LEU A 6 -6.32 -3.90 -9.45
N ARG A 7 -6.62 -5.19 -9.59
CA ARG A 7 -6.49 -6.19 -8.52
C ARG A 7 -5.55 -7.29 -8.97
N LYS A 8 -4.62 -7.66 -8.09
CA LYS A 8 -3.71 -8.78 -8.28
C LYS A 8 -4.09 -9.90 -7.31
N SER A 9 -4.30 -11.11 -7.82
CA SER A 9 -4.66 -12.29 -7.02
C SER A 9 -3.42 -13.04 -6.53
N LYS A 10 -3.57 -14.09 -5.71
CA LYS A 10 -2.45 -14.99 -5.41
C LYS A 10 -1.95 -15.71 -6.68
N GLU A 11 -0.64 -15.92 -6.76
CA GLU A 11 0.07 -16.62 -7.86
C GLU A 11 0.50 -18.02 -7.42
N ASP A 12 0.87 -18.87 -8.39
CA ASP A 12 1.43 -20.21 -8.12
C ASP A 12 2.85 -20.14 -7.53
N LYS A 13 3.61 -19.09 -7.87
CA LYS A 13 4.94 -18.82 -7.30
C LYS A 13 4.81 -17.86 -6.12
N PRO A 14 5.62 -18.02 -5.07
CA PRO A 14 5.66 -17.06 -3.98
C PRO A 14 6.08 -15.68 -4.50
N VAL A 15 5.41 -14.64 -3.98
CA VAL A 15 5.69 -13.25 -4.33
C VAL A 15 6.36 -12.57 -3.14
N VAL A 16 7.49 -11.90 -3.38
CA VAL A 16 8.16 -11.00 -2.44
C VAL A 16 7.90 -9.56 -2.88
N ALA A 17 7.33 -8.76 -1.99
CA ALA A 17 7.21 -7.32 -2.20
C ALA A 17 8.36 -6.60 -1.50
N ILE A 18 9.09 -5.77 -2.23
CA ILE A 18 10.07 -4.85 -1.66
C ILE A 18 9.48 -3.44 -1.72
N CYS A 19 9.19 -2.91 -0.55
CA CYS A 19 8.62 -1.57 -0.35
C CYS A 19 9.73 -0.61 0.07
N TYR A 20 9.84 0.52 -0.62
CA TYR A 20 10.85 1.52 -0.36
C TYR A 20 10.19 2.84 0.06
N ASP A 21 10.78 3.52 1.04
CA ASP A 21 10.72 4.98 1.01
C ASP A 21 11.59 5.52 -0.15
N PHE A 22 11.45 6.80 -0.48
CA PHE A 22 12.19 7.40 -1.58
C PHE A 22 13.31 8.31 -1.09
N ASP A 23 12.96 9.41 -0.43
CA ASP A 23 13.94 10.38 0.07
C ASP A 23 14.85 9.74 1.10
N LYS A 24 16.17 10.03 1.01
CA LYS A 24 17.23 9.45 1.86
C LYS A 24 17.34 7.91 1.84
N THR A 25 16.55 7.24 1.01
CA THR A 25 16.50 5.79 0.84
C THR A 25 16.98 5.38 -0.56
N LEU A 26 16.35 5.89 -1.62
CA LEU A 26 16.75 5.73 -3.02
C LEU A 26 17.50 6.96 -3.54
N SER A 27 17.18 8.16 -3.04
CA SER A 27 17.94 9.40 -3.25
C SER A 27 18.72 9.78 -1.99
N PRO A 28 19.85 10.49 -2.10
CA PRO A 28 20.61 10.92 -0.92
C PRO A 28 19.96 12.07 -0.15
N ASP A 29 19.13 12.87 -0.82
CA ASP A 29 18.53 14.09 -0.31
C ASP A 29 17.02 14.12 -0.58
N ASP A 30 16.32 15.01 0.12
CA ASP A 30 14.90 15.29 -0.10
C ASP A 30 14.69 15.82 -1.53
N MET A 31 13.80 15.18 -2.29
CA MET A 31 13.62 15.46 -3.72
C MET A 31 13.30 16.93 -4.02
N GLN A 32 12.55 17.61 -3.15
CA GLN A 32 12.19 19.02 -3.30
C GLN A 32 13.42 19.94 -3.18
N ALA A 33 14.44 19.53 -2.42
CA ALA A 33 15.69 20.26 -2.27
C ALA A 33 16.62 20.14 -3.48
N GLN A 34 16.32 19.23 -4.41
CA GLN A 34 17.12 18.95 -5.61
C GLN A 34 16.71 19.80 -6.83
N GLY A 35 16.39 21.08 -6.61
CA GLY A 35 16.21 22.08 -7.67
C GLY A 35 14.89 22.86 -7.59
N TYR A 36 13.81 22.26 -7.07
CA TYR A 36 12.52 22.94 -6.97
C TYR A 36 12.62 24.16 -6.02
N ILE A 37 13.12 23.97 -4.80
CA ILE A 37 13.17 25.05 -3.79
C ILE A 37 14.00 26.25 -4.30
N GLN A 38 15.10 25.97 -5.00
CA GLN A 38 15.94 27.01 -5.58
C GLN A 38 15.25 27.73 -6.75
N SER A 39 14.45 27.02 -7.55
CA SER A 39 13.68 27.62 -8.65
C SER A 39 12.65 28.65 -8.19
N VAL A 40 12.11 28.45 -6.98
CA VAL A 40 11.22 29.42 -6.34
C VAL A 40 12.00 30.47 -5.55
N GLY A 41 13.32 30.59 -5.72
CA GLY A 41 14.14 31.63 -5.11
C GLY A 41 14.29 31.51 -3.59
N TYR A 42 14.23 30.29 -3.07
CA TYR A 42 14.40 29.99 -1.66
C TYR A 42 15.69 29.20 -1.39
N GLU A 43 16.26 29.44 -0.22
CA GLU A 43 17.19 28.51 0.41
C GLU A 43 16.42 27.38 1.08
N VAL A 44 16.99 26.17 1.05
CA VAL A 44 16.35 24.93 1.56
C VAL A 44 15.89 25.10 3.01
N GLU A 45 16.77 25.60 3.89
CA GLU A 45 16.45 25.81 5.30
C GLU A 45 15.30 26.81 5.50
N SER A 46 15.30 27.91 4.73
CA SER A 46 14.28 28.96 4.84
C SER A 46 12.91 28.45 4.40
N PHE A 47 12.86 27.62 3.35
CA PHE A 47 11.64 26.99 2.88
C PHE A 47 11.04 26.06 3.95
N TRP A 48 11.86 25.18 4.53
CA TRP A 48 11.39 24.26 5.57
C TRP A 48 11.00 24.97 6.86
N LYS A 49 11.70 26.03 7.25
CA LYS A 49 11.32 26.84 8.41
C LYS A 49 9.95 27.47 8.23
N GLU A 50 9.67 28.03 7.06
CA GLU A 50 8.38 28.63 6.75
C GLU A 50 7.26 27.57 6.73
N SER A 51 7.48 26.46 6.03
CA SER A 51 6.51 25.36 5.95
C SER A 51 6.22 24.73 7.31
N ASN A 52 7.24 24.49 8.13
CA ASN A 52 7.08 23.88 9.45
C ASN A 52 6.40 24.85 10.42
N GLY A 53 6.72 26.15 10.35
CA GLY A 53 6.01 27.17 11.12
C GLY A 53 4.54 27.25 10.75
N LEU A 54 4.22 27.21 9.45
CA LEU A 54 2.83 27.16 8.99
C LEU A 54 2.08 25.95 9.54
N ALA A 55 2.74 24.78 9.59
CA ALA A 55 2.15 23.57 10.16
C ALA A 55 1.85 23.72 11.65
N GLU A 56 2.82 24.21 12.43
CA GLU A 56 2.70 24.40 13.88
C GLU A 56 1.65 25.45 14.26
N GLU A 57 1.63 26.58 13.55
CA GLU A 57 0.72 27.69 13.85
C GLU A 57 -0.76 27.39 13.52
N ASN A 58 -1.03 26.38 12.68
CA ASN A 58 -2.36 26.11 12.12
C ASN A 58 -2.83 24.67 12.28
N ASP A 59 -2.16 23.87 13.12
CA ASP A 59 -2.45 22.43 13.33
C ASP A 59 -2.49 21.63 11.99
N MET A 60 -1.64 21.99 11.03
CA MET A 60 -1.60 21.29 9.74
C MET A 60 -0.71 20.05 9.80
N ASP A 61 -1.06 19.03 9.03
CA ASP A 61 -0.09 17.99 8.66
C ASP A 61 1.10 18.65 7.96
N GLN A 62 2.33 18.29 8.35
CA GLN A 62 3.55 18.87 7.79
C GLN A 62 3.64 18.67 6.26
N ASN A 63 3.08 17.56 5.74
CA ASN A 63 3.05 17.32 4.31
C ASN A 63 2.06 18.26 3.60
N LEU A 64 0.88 18.48 4.19
CA LEU A 64 -0.06 19.49 3.69
C LEU A 64 0.58 20.89 3.68
N ALA A 65 1.30 21.25 4.75
CA ALA A 65 1.93 22.55 4.87
C ALA A 65 3.02 22.76 3.82
N TYR A 66 3.89 21.79 3.56
CA TYR A 66 4.92 21.96 2.52
C TYR A 66 4.29 22.01 1.13
N MET A 67 3.31 21.15 0.84
CA MET A 67 2.65 21.12 -0.46
C MET A 67 1.91 22.43 -0.75
N PHE A 68 1.25 22.99 0.26
CA PHE A 68 0.64 24.31 0.17
C PHE A 68 1.69 25.42 -0.04
N THR A 69 2.79 25.36 0.72
CA THR A 69 3.90 26.30 0.58
C THR A 69 4.48 26.25 -0.84
N MET A 70 4.61 25.05 -1.44
CA MET A 70 5.04 24.91 -2.83
C MET A 70 4.14 25.69 -3.79
N ILE A 71 2.82 25.47 -3.74
CA ILE A 71 1.85 26.19 -4.59
C ILE A 71 1.99 27.70 -4.43
N GLN A 72 2.04 28.19 -3.18
CA GLN A 72 2.16 29.62 -2.88
C GLN A 72 3.44 30.24 -3.44
N LYS A 73 4.58 29.54 -3.33
CA LYS A 73 5.88 30.09 -3.77
C LYS A 73 6.13 29.97 -5.26
N ALA A 74 5.49 29.02 -5.93
CA ALA A 74 5.52 28.92 -7.39
C ALA A 74 4.67 30.01 -8.08
N HIS A 75 3.62 30.50 -7.40
CA HIS A 75 2.71 31.51 -7.94
C HIS A 75 3.48 32.77 -8.40
N GLY A 76 3.27 33.15 -9.67
CA GLY A 76 3.94 34.29 -10.29
C GLY A 76 5.40 34.04 -10.74
N LYS A 77 5.95 32.83 -10.53
CA LYS A 77 7.32 32.47 -10.97
C LYS A 77 7.32 31.51 -12.16
N PHE A 78 6.52 30.46 -12.09
CA PHE A 78 6.31 29.53 -13.20
C PHE A 78 4.98 28.78 -13.05
N VAL A 79 4.57 28.07 -14.09
CA VAL A 79 3.36 27.24 -14.06
C VAL A 79 3.64 25.98 -13.25
N PHE A 80 3.06 25.89 -12.06
CA PHE A 80 3.18 24.73 -11.19
C PHE A 80 2.24 23.63 -11.68
N ASN A 81 2.72 22.80 -12.60
CA ASN A 81 1.97 21.69 -13.22
C ASN A 81 2.70 20.35 -13.07
N ARG A 82 2.06 19.27 -13.52
CA ARG A 82 2.61 17.90 -13.46
C ARG A 82 3.94 17.77 -14.23
N GLU A 83 4.00 18.34 -15.42
CA GLU A 83 5.20 18.28 -16.29
C GLU A 83 6.40 18.94 -15.61
N ALA A 84 6.23 20.12 -15.01
CA ALA A 84 7.29 20.80 -14.27
C ALA A 84 7.80 19.96 -13.09
N LEU A 85 6.92 19.31 -12.34
CA LEU A 85 7.32 18.42 -11.25
C LEU A 85 8.08 17.18 -11.78
N MET A 86 7.65 16.60 -12.89
CA MET A 86 8.37 15.50 -13.53
C MET A 86 9.76 15.96 -14.03
N ASP A 87 9.88 17.16 -14.57
CA ASP A 87 11.17 17.74 -15.01
C ASP A 87 12.14 17.97 -13.85
N TYR A 88 11.65 18.31 -12.66
CA TYR A 88 12.47 18.32 -11.44
C TYR A 88 12.82 16.90 -11.01
N GLY A 89 11.87 15.97 -11.07
CA GLY A 89 12.06 14.54 -10.83
C GLY A 89 13.17 13.92 -11.67
N ALA A 90 13.25 14.26 -12.96
CA ALA A 90 14.26 13.77 -13.89
C ALA A 90 15.70 14.17 -13.51
N LYS A 91 15.86 15.20 -12.67
CA LYS A 91 17.16 15.71 -12.20
C LYS A 91 17.58 15.12 -10.85
N VAL A 92 16.68 14.39 -10.18
CA VAL A 92 16.93 13.78 -8.87
C VAL A 92 18.10 12.81 -8.98
N LYS A 93 19.09 13.00 -8.10
CA LYS A 93 20.19 12.06 -7.93
C LYS A 93 19.73 10.86 -7.14
N LEU A 94 20.19 9.68 -7.55
CA LEU A 94 19.93 8.42 -6.88
C LEU A 94 21.23 7.89 -6.28
N PHE A 95 21.12 7.08 -5.23
CA PHE A 95 22.27 6.36 -4.68
C PHE A 95 22.92 5.43 -5.72
N PRO A 96 24.20 5.08 -5.53
CA PRO A 96 24.92 4.18 -6.42
C PRO A 96 24.18 2.85 -6.64
N GLY A 97 24.07 2.42 -7.91
CA GLY A 97 23.51 1.13 -8.30
C GLY A 97 21.98 1.04 -8.39
N VAL A 98 21.24 2.07 -7.97
CA VAL A 98 19.75 2.06 -7.96
C VAL A 98 19.16 1.82 -9.35
N ASP A 99 19.79 2.33 -10.41
CA ASP A 99 19.31 2.18 -11.78
C ASP A 99 19.42 0.77 -12.37
N THR A 100 20.26 -0.08 -11.79
CA THR A 100 20.39 -1.49 -12.21
C THR A 100 19.79 -2.46 -11.20
N TRP A 101 19.46 -1.97 -10.01
CA TRP A 101 19.00 -2.74 -8.86
C TRP A 101 17.73 -3.54 -9.15
N PHE A 102 16.66 -2.87 -9.57
CA PHE A 102 15.32 -3.48 -9.65
C PHE A 102 15.29 -4.67 -10.60
N LYS A 103 15.80 -4.49 -11.82
CA LYS A 103 15.93 -5.57 -12.80
C LYS A 103 16.78 -6.74 -12.26
N ARG A 104 17.95 -6.44 -11.68
CA ARG A 104 18.86 -7.48 -11.15
C ARG A 104 18.20 -8.29 -10.03
N ILE A 105 17.46 -7.65 -9.13
CA ILE A 105 16.78 -8.34 -8.03
C ILE A 105 15.60 -9.18 -8.55
N ARG A 106 14.85 -8.70 -9.55
CA ARG A 106 13.81 -9.51 -10.21
C ARG A 106 14.39 -10.75 -10.89
N GLU A 107 15.46 -10.61 -11.65
CA GLU A 107 16.16 -11.73 -12.30
C GLU A 107 16.69 -12.74 -11.27
N TYR A 108 17.23 -12.25 -10.16
CA TYR A 108 17.66 -13.12 -9.06
C TYR A 108 16.48 -13.87 -8.44
N GLY A 109 15.36 -13.19 -8.15
CA GLY A 109 14.15 -13.82 -7.65
C GLY A 109 13.62 -14.90 -8.58
N GLU A 110 13.57 -14.62 -9.88
CA GLU A 110 13.15 -15.59 -10.90
C GLU A 110 14.02 -16.85 -10.89
N SER A 111 15.34 -16.69 -10.74
CA SER A 111 16.28 -17.82 -10.61
C SER A 111 16.02 -18.72 -9.39
N LYS A 112 15.32 -18.19 -8.37
CA LYS A 112 14.93 -18.90 -7.14
C LYS A 112 13.47 -19.34 -7.16
N GLY A 113 12.74 -19.11 -8.25
CA GLY A 113 11.32 -19.42 -8.37
C GLY A 113 10.41 -18.49 -7.56
N VAL A 114 10.87 -17.26 -7.28
CA VAL A 114 10.15 -16.22 -6.54
C VAL A 114 9.84 -15.06 -7.50
N ILE A 115 8.62 -14.53 -7.45
CA ILE A 115 8.28 -13.28 -8.14
C ILE A 115 8.68 -12.13 -7.22
N VAL A 116 9.46 -11.17 -7.72
CA VAL A 116 9.81 -9.97 -6.94
C VAL A 116 9.08 -8.76 -7.53
N GLU A 117 8.40 -8.03 -6.65
CA GLU A 117 7.66 -6.82 -6.97
C GLU A 117 8.22 -5.64 -6.18
N HIS A 118 8.37 -4.49 -6.84
CA HIS A 118 8.92 -3.28 -6.23
C HIS A 118 7.84 -2.21 -6.07
N TYR A 119 7.79 -1.57 -4.91
CA TYR A 119 6.77 -0.59 -4.54
C TYR A 119 7.39 0.63 -3.88
N ILE A 120 6.91 1.83 -4.21
CA ILE A 120 7.23 3.04 -3.44
C ILE A 120 6.11 3.36 -2.47
N ILE A 121 6.48 3.67 -1.23
CA ILE A 121 5.61 4.23 -0.19
C ILE A 121 6.31 5.44 0.42
N SER A 122 6.05 6.63 -0.13
CA SER A 122 6.77 7.85 0.22
C SER A 122 5.85 9.00 0.62
N SER A 123 6.34 9.86 1.50
CA SER A 123 5.69 11.14 1.83
C SER A 123 6.00 12.24 0.78
N GLY A 124 7.00 12.00 -0.08
CA GLY A 124 7.39 12.87 -1.17
C GLY A 124 6.34 12.95 -2.29
N LEU A 125 6.69 13.62 -3.38
CA LEU A 125 5.77 13.91 -4.49
C LEU A 125 5.80 12.83 -5.57
N LYS A 126 4.62 12.30 -5.88
CA LYS A 126 4.40 11.26 -6.88
C LYS A 126 4.89 11.68 -8.25
N GLU A 127 4.58 12.90 -8.66
CA GLU A 127 4.94 13.43 -9.97
C GLU A 127 6.45 13.58 -10.12
N MET A 128 7.17 13.92 -9.04
CA MET A 128 8.63 13.96 -9.07
C MET A 128 9.21 12.55 -9.17
N ILE A 129 8.69 11.58 -8.40
CA ILE A 129 9.15 10.19 -8.48
C ILE A 129 8.89 9.59 -9.86
N GLU A 130 7.70 9.86 -10.44
CA GLU A 130 7.33 9.46 -11.81
C GLU A 130 8.21 10.09 -12.89
N GLY A 131 8.86 11.23 -12.60
CA GLY A 131 9.84 11.85 -13.49
C GLY A 131 11.23 11.21 -13.45
N THR A 132 11.51 10.33 -12.48
CA THR A 132 12.84 9.72 -12.32
C THR A 132 13.08 8.62 -13.35
N LYS A 133 14.36 8.33 -13.65
CA LYS A 133 14.76 7.25 -14.58
C LYS A 133 14.36 5.84 -14.14
N VAL A 134 13.91 5.66 -12.90
CA VAL A 134 13.53 4.35 -12.32
C VAL A 134 12.03 4.23 -12.08
N ALA A 135 11.22 5.22 -12.50
CA ALA A 135 9.78 5.23 -12.27
C ALA A 135 9.08 3.96 -12.81
N ASP A 136 9.50 3.48 -13.98
CA ASP A 136 8.92 2.32 -14.67
C ASP A 136 9.31 0.98 -14.02
N GLU A 137 10.14 0.99 -12.98
CA GLU A 137 10.59 -0.22 -12.27
C GLU A 137 9.60 -0.67 -11.18
N PHE A 138 8.61 0.16 -10.84
CA PHE A 138 7.70 -0.06 -9.74
C PHE A 138 6.32 -0.55 -10.20
N GLU A 139 5.79 -1.55 -9.49
CA GLU A 139 4.42 -2.02 -9.67
C GLU A 139 3.40 -0.94 -9.26
N LYS A 140 3.74 -0.15 -8.24
CA LYS A 140 2.96 1.01 -7.82
C LYS A 140 3.81 2.02 -7.07
N ILE A 141 3.57 3.29 -7.36
CA ILE A 141 4.10 4.43 -6.60
C ILE A 141 2.96 5.01 -5.75
N TYR A 142 3.06 4.82 -4.43
CA TYR A 142 2.24 5.51 -3.44
C TYR A 142 3.03 6.70 -2.90
N ALA A 143 2.64 7.89 -3.32
CA ALA A 143 3.25 9.16 -2.92
C ALA A 143 2.20 10.27 -2.85
N SER A 144 2.54 11.37 -2.18
CA SER A 144 1.69 12.56 -2.13
C SER A 144 1.55 13.15 -3.54
N SER A 145 0.39 13.69 -3.92
CA SER A 145 0.14 14.18 -5.28
C SER A 145 -0.78 15.39 -5.28
N PHE A 146 -0.80 16.14 -6.37
CA PHE A 146 -1.68 17.29 -6.53
C PHE A 146 -2.92 16.97 -7.38
N TYR A 147 -4.00 17.68 -7.10
CA TYR A 147 -5.13 17.86 -7.98
C TYR A 147 -4.82 19.02 -8.92
N TYR A 148 -5.04 18.79 -10.21
CA TYR A 148 -4.80 19.76 -11.28
C TYR A 148 -6.13 20.19 -11.88
N ASP A 149 -6.26 21.48 -12.19
CA ASP A 149 -7.42 21.99 -12.91
C ASP A 149 -7.40 21.63 -14.41
N LYS A 150 -8.40 22.12 -15.15
CA LYS A 150 -8.56 21.89 -16.59
C LYS A 150 -7.39 22.41 -17.43
N ASP A 151 -6.63 23.38 -16.91
CA ASP A 151 -5.50 24.01 -17.58
C ASP A 151 -4.17 23.35 -17.12
N GLY A 152 -4.25 22.31 -16.29
CA GLY A 152 -3.11 21.52 -15.81
C GLY A 152 -2.38 22.16 -14.63
N VAL A 153 -2.93 23.21 -14.00
CA VAL A 153 -2.28 23.90 -12.88
C VAL A 153 -2.66 23.22 -11.56
N ALA A 154 -1.67 22.96 -10.70
CA ALA A 154 -1.92 22.36 -9.39
C ALA A 154 -2.68 23.33 -8.48
N GLN A 155 -3.78 22.83 -7.91
CA GLN A 155 -4.69 23.61 -7.07
C GLN A 155 -4.67 23.19 -5.60
N TRP A 156 -4.53 21.88 -5.33
CA TRP A 156 -4.69 21.33 -3.99
C TRP A 156 -4.01 19.97 -3.85
N PRO A 157 -3.54 19.54 -2.67
CA PRO A 157 -3.10 18.15 -2.44
C PRO A 157 -4.22 17.13 -2.66
N ALA A 158 -4.08 16.25 -3.65
CA ALA A 158 -5.04 15.18 -3.96
C ALA A 158 -4.86 13.94 -3.07
N GLN A 159 -3.62 13.58 -2.80
CA GLN A 159 -3.24 12.54 -1.85
C GLN A 159 -2.13 13.08 -0.98
N VAL A 160 -2.20 12.80 0.31
CA VAL A 160 -1.17 13.17 1.28
C VAL A 160 -0.80 11.92 2.04
N ILE A 161 0.47 11.56 1.97
CA ILE A 161 1.01 10.40 2.67
C ILE A 161 1.92 10.91 3.77
N ASN A 162 1.58 10.52 4.99
CA ASN A 162 2.33 10.79 6.20
C ASN A 162 2.71 9.47 6.88
N TYR A 163 3.50 9.57 7.95
CA TYR A 163 4.07 8.41 8.66
C TYR A 163 3.03 7.36 9.10
N THR A 164 1.78 7.75 9.42
CA THR A 164 0.72 6.80 9.77
C THR A 164 0.04 6.22 8.55
N SER A 165 -0.31 7.05 7.57
CA SER A 165 -1.01 6.63 6.35
C SER A 165 -0.13 5.78 5.43
N LYS A 166 1.21 5.82 5.52
CA LYS A 166 2.08 4.85 4.83
C LYS A 166 1.64 3.39 5.08
N THR A 167 1.15 3.07 6.28
CA THR A 167 0.77 1.71 6.67
C THR A 167 -0.40 1.14 5.87
N GLN A 168 -1.37 1.95 5.43
CA GLN A 168 -2.50 1.44 4.63
C GLN A 168 -2.05 0.84 3.30
N PHE A 169 -0.95 1.35 2.72
CA PHE A 169 -0.45 0.85 1.44
C PHE A 169 0.18 -0.54 1.57
N LEU A 170 0.70 -0.89 2.74
CA LEU A 170 1.16 -2.26 3.00
C LEU A 170 0.00 -3.26 2.98
N PHE A 171 -1.15 -2.92 3.57
CA PHE A 171 -2.35 -3.76 3.50
C PHE A 171 -2.90 -3.88 2.06
N ARG A 172 -2.79 -2.80 1.27
CA ARG A 172 -3.16 -2.84 -0.16
C ARG A 172 -2.27 -3.77 -0.96
N ILE A 173 -0.95 -3.70 -0.74
CA ILE A 173 0.02 -4.60 -1.36
C ILE A 173 -0.23 -6.04 -0.93
N GLU A 174 -0.47 -6.27 0.37
CA GLU A 174 -0.74 -7.60 0.92
C GLU A 174 -1.90 -8.28 0.19
N LYS A 175 -3.00 -7.55 0.02
CA LYS A 175 -4.24 -8.04 -0.61
C LYS A 175 -4.24 -7.91 -2.14
N GLY A 176 -3.23 -7.27 -2.74
CA GLY A 176 -3.20 -6.96 -4.17
C GLY A 176 -4.26 -5.95 -4.64
N THR A 177 -4.75 -5.08 -3.76
CA THR A 177 -5.78 -4.05 -4.04
C THR A 177 -5.13 -2.67 -4.23
N LEU A 178 -4.46 -2.48 -5.37
CA LEU A 178 -3.46 -1.42 -5.52
C LEU A 178 -4.02 0.00 -5.75
N ASP A 179 -5.29 0.15 -6.09
CA ASP A 179 -5.90 1.48 -6.26
C ASP A 179 -6.28 2.07 -4.89
N VAL A 180 -5.89 3.33 -4.65
CA VAL A 180 -6.12 4.04 -3.38
C VAL A 180 -7.61 4.22 -3.04
N ASN A 181 -8.48 4.21 -4.06
CA ASN A 181 -9.92 4.34 -3.89
C ASN A 181 -10.65 3.00 -3.96
N ASP A 182 -9.94 1.87 -4.06
CA ASP A 182 -10.56 0.54 -3.99
C ASP A 182 -10.86 0.19 -2.52
N PHE A 183 -12.15 0.03 -2.22
CA PHE A 183 -12.63 -0.35 -0.89
C PHE A 183 -12.35 -1.81 -0.55
N ALA A 184 -12.01 -2.66 -1.53
CA ALA A 184 -11.74 -4.08 -1.32
C ALA A 184 -10.50 -4.36 -0.46
N VAL A 185 -9.67 -3.35 -0.17
CA VAL A 185 -8.65 -3.46 0.88
C VAL A 185 -9.25 -3.84 2.24
N ASN A 186 -10.54 -3.53 2.48
CA ASN A 186 -11.23 -3.89 3.72
C ASN A 186 -11.83 -5.30 3.68
N ASP A 187 -11.86 -5.94 2.51
CA ASP A 187 -12.44 -7.28 2.39
C ASP A 187 -11.60 -8.30 3.15
N TYR A 188 -12.26 -9.31 3.68
CA TYR A 188 -11.59 -10.43 4.32
C TYR A 188 -11.03 -11.38 3.25
N PHE A 189 -9.76 -11.72 3.38
CA PHE A 189 -9.09 -12.75 2.60
C PHE A 189 -8.63 -13.84 3.55
N GLU A 190 -8.90 -15.10 3.20
CA GLU A 190 -8.30 -16.21 3.92
C GLU A 190 -6.77 -16.16 3.79
N PRO A 191 -6.01 -16.59 4.81
CA PRO A 191 -4.55 -16.57 4.77
C PRO A 191 -3.95 -17.25 3.53
N GLU A 192 -4.62 -18.28 3.03
CA GLU A 192 -4.25 -19.03 1.82
C GLU A 192 -4.51 -18.27 0.52
N ASN A 193 -5.34 -17.23 0.53
CA ASN A 193 -5.73 -16.45 -0.65
C ASN A 193 -5.11 -15.05 -0.68
N ILE A 194 -4.37 -14.66 0.36
CA ILE A 194 -3.58 -13.43 0.39
C ILE A 194 -2.52 -13.47 -0.73
N ARG A 195 -2.38 -12.37 -1.49
CA ARG A 195 -1.40 -12.27 -2.57
C ARG A 195 0.03 -12.26 -2.03
N ILE A 196 0.37 -11.28 -1.19
CA ILE A 196 1.71 -11.15 -0.59
C ILE A 196 1.55 -11.07 0.93
N PRO A 197 1.66 -12.19 1.66
CA PRO A 197 1.65 -12.15 3.11
C PRO A 197 2.76 -11.26 3.65
N PHE A 198 2.52 -10.52 4.74
CA PHE A 198 3.52 -9.62 5.35
C PHE A 198 4.90 -10.26 5.60
N ARG A 199 4.94 -11.55 5.94
CA ARG A 199 6.19 -12.33 6.11
C ARG A 199 7.07 -12.37 4.85
N ASN A 200 6.50 -12.11 3.68
CA ASN A 200 7.20 -12.07 2.39
C ASN A 200 7.48 -10.63 1.96
N MET A 201 7.30 -9.64 2.83
CA MET A 201 7.59 -8.24 2.54
C MET A 201 8.93 -7.83 3.12
N ILE A 202 9.66 -7.06 2.32
CA ILE A 202 10.85 -6.32 2.72
C ILE A 202 10.48 -4.84 2.72
N TYR A 203 10.74 -4.13 3.82
CA TYR A 203 10.57 -2.67 3.88
C TYR A 203 11.94 -2.01 4.08
N ILE A 204 12.29 -1.08 3.20
CA ILE A 204 13.57 -0.36 3.21
C ILE A 204 13.29 1.13 3.39
N GLY A 205 13.88 1.74 4.42
CA GLY A 205 13.75 3.17 4.71
C GLY A 205 14.85 3.70 5.63
N ASP A 206 15.06 5.01 5.69
CA ASP A 206 16.11 5.63 6.54
C ASP A 206 15.55 6.35 7.78
N SER A 207 14.24 6.59 7.82
CA SER A 207 13.68 7.67 8.62
C SER A 207 12.81 7.19 9.79
N ASP A 208 12.62 8.10 10.77
CA ASP A 208 11.64 7.88 11.84
C ASP A 208 10.20 7.79 11.32
N THR A 209 9.93 8.36 10.13
CA THR A 209 8.59 8.33 9.52
C THR A 209 8.20 6.94 9.02
N ASP A 210 9.17 6.06 8.81
CA ASP A 210 8.96 4.68 8.36
C ASP A 210 8.72 3.70 9.51
N ILE A 211 8.96 4.13 10.76
CA ILE A 211 8.87 3.28 11.94
C ILE A 211 7.52 2.55 12.05
N PRO A 212 6.35 3.18 11.81
CA PRO A 212 5.07 2.47 11.83
C PRO A 212 5.02 1.30 10.84
N CYS A 213 5.53 1.50 9.62
CA CYS A 213 5.61 0.46 8.60
C CYS A 213 6.60 -0.64 8.99
N MET A 214 7.81 -0.27 9.41
CA MET A 214 8.85 -1.21 9.84
C MET A 214 8.39 -2.08 11.02
N LYS A 215 7.70 -1.48 11.99
CA LYS A 215 7.12 -2.20 13.14
C LYS A 215 6.02 -3.15 12.72
N LEU A 216 5.12 -2.73 11.83
CA LEU A 216 4.05 -3.58 11.31
C LEU A 216 4.63 -4.81 10.58
N ILE A 217 5.63 -4.59 9.73
CA ILE A 217 6.33 -5.63 8.97
C ILE A 217 7.01 -6.62 9.92
N ASN A 218 7.79 -6.13 10.90
CA ASN A 218 8.50 -6.99 11.85
C ASN A 218 7.55 -7.82 12.72
N THR A 219 6.45 -7.22 13.18
CA THR A 219 5.45 -7.90 14.01
C THR A 219 4.79 -9.06 13.24
N ASN A 220 4.68 -8.93 11.92
CA ASN A 220 4.12 -9.95 11.04
C ASN A 220 5.21 -10.81 10.35
N SER A 221 6.39 -10.92 10.97
CA SER A 221 7.52 -11.76 10.53
C SER A 221 8.16 -11.39 9.19
N GLY A 222 7.88 -10.20 8.65
CA GLY A 222 8.58 -9.65 7.49
C GLY A 222 9.96 -9.09 7.84
N HIS A 223 10.53 -8.32 6.92
CA HIS A 223 11.92 -7.87 7.00
C HIS A 223 12.03 -6.35 6.85
N SER A 224 12.24 -5.64 7.95
CA SER A 224 12.61 -4.21 7.90
C SER A 224 14.11 -4.02 7.84
N ILE A 225 14.55 -3.14 6.94
CA ILE A 225 15.94 -2.78 6.72
C ILE A 225 16.06 -1.26 6.84
N GLY A 226 16.77 -0.80 7.86
CA GLY A 226 17.16 0.60 7.97
C GLY A 226 18.35 0.91 7.07
N VAL A 227 18.27 1.93 6.22
CA VAL A 227 19.43 2.34 5.40
C VAL A 227 20.05 3.64 5.91
N PHE A 228 21.35 3.81 5.64
CA PHE A 228 22.08 5.05 5.96
C PHE A 228 22.96 5.47 4.78
N ASN A 229 23.24 6.76 4.67
CA ASN A 229 24.05 7.29 3.56
C ASN A 229 25.50 6.75 3.66
N PRO A 230 26.01 6.04 2.63
CA PRO A 230 27.35 5.46 2.65
C PRO A 230 28.48 6.49 2.62
N GLU A 231 28.24 7.72 2.17
CA GLU A 231 29.26 8.77 2.12
C GLU A 231 29.47 9.41 3.51
N THR A 232 28.38 9.70 4.22
CA THR A 232 28.45 10.33 5.55
C THR A 232 28.70 9.32 6.67
N GLN A 233 28.37 8.05 6.45
CA GLN A 233 28.46 6.97 7.44
C GLN A 233 27.71 7.29 8.75
N ASP A 234 26.69 8.14 8.70
CA ASP A 234 25.88 8.47 9.88
C ASP A 234 24.94 7.33 10.24
N LYS A 235 25.39 6.47 11.15
CA LYS A 235 24.64 5.29 11.62
C LYS A 235 23.76 5.57 12.84
N ARG A 236 23.72 6.81 13.36
CA ARG A 236 23.03 7.12 14.63
C ARG A 236 21.55 6.74 14.60
N LYS A 237 20.87 7.03 13.49
CA LYS A 237 19.44 6.70 13.30
C LYS A 237 19.21 5.18 13.29
N VAL A 238 19.94 4.44 12.46
CA VAL A 238 19.77 2.98 12.36
C VAL A 238 20.14 2.27 13.65
N TYR A 239 21.16 2.75 14.38
CA TYR A 239 21.50 2.21 15.70
C TYR A 239 20.38 2.40 16.71
N LYS A 240 19.81 3.61 16.80
CA LYS A 240 18.66 3.88 17.67
C LYS A 240 17.45 3.03 17.29
N MET A 241 17.14 2.91 16.00
CA MET A 241 16.03 2.09 15.53
C MET A 241 16.24 0.60 15.85
N MET A 242 17.47 0.10 15.75
CA MET A 242 17.82 -1.28 16.11
C MET A 242 17.69 -1.51 17.63
N GLU A 243 18.20 -0.59 18.44
CA GLU A 243 18.09 -0.61 19.91
C GLU A 243 16.62 -0.64 20.37
N ASP A 244 15.79 0.19 19.75
CA ASP A 244 14.35 0.25 20.00
C ASP A 244 13.57 -0.94 19.39
N LYS A 245 14.25 -1.91 18.76
CA LYS A 245 13.66 -3.09 18.09
C LYS A 245 12.66 -2.71 16.98
N ARG A 246 12.88 -1.57 16.33
CA ARG A 246 12.03 -1.05 15.25
C ARG A 246 12.44 -1.60 13.89
N ILE A 247 13.72 -1.90 13.70
CA ILE A 247 14.27 -2.56 12.51
C ILE A 247 14.86 -3.93 12.84
N LYS A 248 14.95 -4.81 11.84
CA LYS A 248 15.58 -6.12 11.97
C LYS A 248 17.02 -6.12 11.47
N TYR A 249 17.28 -5.35 10.43
CA TYR A 249 18.60 -5.21 9.81
C TYR A 249 18.88 -3.74 9.50
N PHE A 250 20.14 -3.42 9.25
CA PHE A 250 20.51 -2.17 8.61
C PHE A 250 21.67 -2.41 7.63
N ALA A 251 21.79 -1.55 6.63
CA ALA A 251 22.84 -1.61 5.61
C ALA A 251 23.09 -0.21 5.04
N PRO A 252 24.26 0.06 4.44
CA PRO A 252 24.45 1.28 3.65
C PRO A 252 23.45 1.34 2.48
N ALA A 253 23.02 2.55 2.11
CA ALA A 253 22.25 2.81 0.90
C ALA A 253 23.15 2.70 -0.36
N ASP A 254 23.69 1.51 -0.57
CA ASP A 254 24.51 1.13 -1.71
C ASP A 254 23.82 -0.04 -2.41
N TYR A 255 23.27 0.24 -3.59
CA TYR A 255 22.48 -0.70 -4.37
C TYR A 255 23.32 -1.36 -5.49
N THR A 256 24.65 -1.29 -5.40
CA THR A 256 25.54 -1.98 -6.34
C THR A 256 25.53 -3.49 -6.10
N GLU A 257 25.91 -4.26 -7.13
CA GLU A 257 25.95 -5.71 -7.03
C GLU A 257 26.98 -6.18 -6.00
N ASN A 258 26.62 -7.18 -5.19
CA ASN A 258 27.43 -7.70 -4.08
C ASN A 258 27.68 -6.72 -2.92
N SER A 259 26.97 -5.59 -2.87
CA SER A 259 26.94 -4.74 -1.69
C SER A 259 26.26 -5.47 -0.51
N GLU A 260 26.42 -4.93 0.70
CA GLU A 260 25.77 -5.48 1.90
C GLU A 260 24.25 -5.55 1.76
N LEU A 261 23.64 -4.52 1.17
CA LEU A 261 22.19 -4.48 0.93
C LEU A 261 21.75 -5.50 -0.13
N ASP A 262 22.51 -5.64 -1.22
CA ASP A 262 22.27 -6.62 -2.29
C ASP A 262 22.30 -8.06 -1.76
N ILE A 263 23.33 -8.39 -0.98
CA ILE A 263 23.48 -9.72 -0.34
C ILE A 263 22.34 -9.98 0.65
N LEU A 264 21.97 -8.98 1.46
CA LEU A 264 20.91 -9.11 2.44
C LEU A 264 19.55 -9.38 1.79
N VAL A 265 19.18 -8.60 0.77
CA VAL A 265 17.91 -8.78 0.05
C VAL A 265 17.86 -10.13 -0.65
N LYS A 266 18.96 -10.55 -1.32
CA LYS A 266 19.07 -11.87 -1.94
C LYS A 266 18.89 -13.01 -0.93
N SER A 267 19.48 -12.88 0.26
CA SER A 267 19.33 -13.87 1.35
C SER A 267 17.88 -13.97 1.85
N ILE A 268 17.17 -12.84 1.93
CA ILE A 268 15.75 -12.84 2.30
C ILE A 268 14.90 -13.53 1.23
N ILE A 269 15.17 -13.31 -0.05
CA ILE A 269 14.49 -13.99 -1.16
C ILE A 269 14.66 -15.51 -1.07
N GLU A 270 15.88 -15.99 -0.79
CA GLU A 270 16.15 -17.42 -0.60
C GLU A 270 15.42 -18.00 0.62
N GLN A 271 15.36 -17.22 1.71
CA GLN A 271 14.58 -17.58 2.90
C GLN A 271 13.08 -17.70 2.56
N THR A 272 12.50 -16.74 1.83
CA THR A 272 11.10 -16.79 1.41
C THR A 272 10.83 -18.02 0.53
N ALA A 273 11.69 -18.28 -0.46
CA ALA A 273 11.56 -19.45 -1.33
C ALA A 273 11.52 -20.77 -0.55
N SER A 274 12.30 -20.86 0.53
CA SER A 274 12.35 -22.03 1.42
C SER A 274 11.13 -22.10 2.34
N ASN A 275 10.76 -20.97 2.94
CA ASN A 275 9.65 -20.88 3.89
C ASN A 275 8.29 -21.17 3.23
N GLU A 276 8.07 -20.70 2.00
CA GLU A 276 6.79 -20.90 1.31
C GLU A 276 6.52 -22.36 0.94
N LYS A 277 7.57 -23.18 0.79
CA LYS A 277 7.42 -24.65 0.69
C LYS A 277 6.84 -25.23 1.98
N LEU A 278 7.35 -24.82 3.14
CA LEU A 278 6.86 -25.26 4.45
C LEU A 278 5.43 -24.79 4.71
N VAL A 279 5.14 -23.53 4.38
CA VAL A 279 3.79 -22.96 4.50
C VAL A 279 2.79 -23.71 3.62
N SER A 280 3.18 -24.10 2.41
CA SER A 280 2.32 -24.91 1.53
C SER A 280 2.00 -26.29 2.13
N PHE A 281 2.97 -26.96 2.77
CA PHE A 281 2.70 -28.20 3.50
C PHE A 281 1.75 -27.97 4.69
N HIS A 282 1.93 -26.88 5.43
CA HIS A 282 1.06 -26.53 6.55
C HIS A 282 -0.40 -26.37 6.11
N TYR A 283 -0.66 -25.57 5.08
CA TYR A 283 -2.02 -25.35 4.57
C TYR A 283 -2.65 -26.62 4.01
N LYS A 284 -1.86 -27.46 3.30
CA LYS A 284 -2.35 -28.78 2.85
C LYS A 284 -2.83 -29.64 4.02
N ASN A 285 -2.03 -29.74 5.09
CA ASN A 285 -2.38 -30.52 6.27
C ASN A 285 -3.57 -29.93 7.02
N GLN A 286 -3.65 -28.59 7.11
CA GLN A 286 -4.77 -27.89 7.71
C GLN A 286 -6.07 -28.16 6.96
N LYS A 287 -6.04 -28.10 5.63
CA LYS A 287 -7.20 -28.41 4.77
C LYS A 287 -7.63 -29.87 4.88
N GLU A 288 -6.69 -30.81 4.96
CA GLU A 288 -7.00 -32.22 5.20
C GLU A 288 -7.71 -32.43 6.56
N GLN A 289 -7.21 -31.81 7.62
CA GLN A 289 -7.82 -31.86 8.95
C GLN A 289 -9.22 -31.23 8.98
N LEU A 290 -9.39 -30.09 8.29
CA LEU A 290 -10.70 -29.44 8.17
C LEU A 290 -11.68 -30.38 7.48
N ASN A 291 -11.29 -31.00 6.38
CA ASN A 291 -12.11 -31.95 5.61
C ASN A 291 -12.54 -33.18 6.43
N GLN A 292 -11.75 -33.63 7.40
CA GLN A 292 -12.15 -34.71 8.32
C GLN A 292 -13.22 -34.27 9.32
N ASN A 293 -13.31 -32.98 9.64
CA ASN A 293 -14.24 -32.41 10.62
C ASN A 293 -15.45 -31.72 10.00
N ILE A 294 -15.66 -31.83 8.68
CA ILE A 294 -16.80 -31.19 8.03
C ILE A 294 -18.10 -31.88 8.45
N ASN A 295 -18.78 -31.26 9.40
CA ASN A 295 -20.23 -31.31 9.47
C ASN A 295 -20.74 -30.18 8.56
N VAL A 296 -21.17 -30.53 7.34
CA VAL A 296 -21.55 -29.58 6.26
C VAL A 296 -22.52 -28.50 6.76
N GLU A 297 -23.38 -28.85 7.70
CA GLU A 297 -24.34 -27.95 8.33
C GLU A 297 -23.70 -26.76 9.07
N VAL A 298 -22.52 -26.93 9.70
CA VAL A 298 -21.89 -25.86 10.50
C VAL A 298 -21.27 -24.78 9.62
N GLN A 299 -20.75 -25.16 8.44
CA GLN A 299 -20.11 -24.21 7.53
C GLN A 299 -21.15 -23.34 6.80
N GLU A 300 -22.25 -23.96 6.35
CA GLU A 300 -23.35 -23.24 5.70
C GLU A 300 -23.97 -22.19 6.63
N VAL A 301 -24.15 -22.53 7.92
CA VAL A 301 -24.68 -21.59 8.93
C VAL A 301 -23.74 -20.39 9.14
N LYS A 302 -22.42 -20.62 9.22
CA LYS A 302 -21.44 -19.52 9.38
C LYS A 302 -21.39 -18.60 8.16
N GLU A 303 -21.46 -19.17 6.97
CA GLU A 303 -21.41 -18.39 5.72
C GLU A 303 -22.67 -17.53 5.54
N LYS A 304 -23.85 -18.09 5.88
CA LYS A 304 -25.10 -17.32 5.93
C LYS A 304 -25.02 -16.17 6.92
N GLU A 305 -24.58 -16.42 8.15
CA GLU A 305 -24.47 -15.38 9.19
C GLU A 305 -23.55 -14.24 8.75
N LYS A 306 -22.41 -14.56 8.13
CA LYS A 306 -21.49 -13.56 7.55
C LYS A 306 -22.16 -12.72 6.46
N LEU A 307 -22.83 -13.36 5.50
CA LEU A 307 -23.48 -12.64 4.40
C LEU A 307 -24.65 -11.77 4.87
N ILE A 308 -25.39 -12.21 5.89
CA ILE A 308 -26.45 -11.40 6.53
C ILE A 308 -25.84 -10.15 7.17
N LEU A 309 -24.74 -10.29 7.93
CA LEU A 309 -24.02 -9.16 8.52
C LEU A 309 -23.44 -8.22 7.45
N ASP A 310 -22.89 -8.76 6.36
CA ASP A 310 -22.38 -7.95 5.24
C ASP A 310 -23.52 -7.15 4.59
N LEU A 311 -24.71 -7.75 4.45
CA LEU A 311 -25.89 -7.07 3.91
C LEU A 311 -26.37 -5.96 4.85
N GLU A 312 -26.41 -6.22 6.16
CA GLU A 312 -26.77 -5.24 7.19
C GLU A 312 -25.86 -4.01 7.16
N ASN A 313 -24.57 -4.22 6.90
CA ASN A 313 -23.55 -3.16 6.82
C ASN A 313 -23.33 -2.63 5.39
N SER A 314 -24.15 -3.02 4.42
CA SER A 314 -24.01 -2.54 3.04
C SER A 314 -24.18 -1.02 2.98
N ASN A 315 -23.23 -0.34 2.33
CA ASN A 315 -23.16 1.12 2.25
C ASN A 315 -23.21 1.64 0.80
N SER A 316 -23.45 0.77 -0.19
CA SER A 316 -23.64 1.15 -1.59
C SER A 316 -24.53 0.15 -2.31
N PHE A 317 -25.25 0.60 -3.35
CA PHE A 317 -26.10 -0.27 -4.18
C PHE A 317 -25.32 -1.41 -4.84
N ALA A 318 -24.13 -1.12 -5.37
CA ALA A 318 -23.27 -2.14 -6.00
C ALA A 318 -22.88 -3.26 -5.02
N ARG A 319 -22.58 -2.91 -3.76
CA ARG A 319 -22.29 -3.89 -2.70
C ARG A 319 -23.52 -4.71 -2.34
N THR A 320 -24.70 -4.07 -2.27
CA THR A 320 -25.97 -4.77 -1.99
C THR A 320 -26.27 -5.84 -3.03
N HIS A 321 -26.21 -5.52 -4.33
CA HIS A 321 -26.44 -6.53 -5.39
C HIS A 321 -25.44 -7.68 -5.32
N PHE A 322 -24.16 -7.38 -5.07
CA PHE A 322 -23.13 -8.41 -4.92
C PHE A 322 -23.45 -9.37 -3.78
N ILE A 323 -23.84 -8.85 -2.61
CA ILE A 323 -24.17 -9.70 -1.44
C ILE A 323 -25.44 -10.52 -1.70
N ILE A 324 -26.48 -9.91 -2.27
CA ILE A 324 -27.73 -10.60 -2.63
C ILE A 324 -27.47 -11.74 -3.62
N SER A 325 -26.58 -11.53 -4.61
CA SER A 325 -26.21 -12.58 -5.56
C SER A 325 -25.60 -13.81 -4.88
N LYS A 326 -24.86 -13.62 -3.78
CA LYS A 326 -24.30 -14.71 -2.97
C LYS A 326 -25.34 -15.36 -2.07
N LEU A 327 -26.20 -14.55 -1.43
CA LEU A 327 -27.29 -15.05 -0.58
C LEU A 327 -28.27 -15.93 -1.37
N LYS A 328 -28.51 -15.64 -2.65
CA LYS A 328 -29.34 -16.47 -3.55
C LYS A 328 -28.82 -17.89 -3.78
N ALA A 329 -27.55 -18.17 -3.47
CA ALA A 329 -27.01 -19.53 -3.59
C ALA A 329 -27.54 -20.49 -2.50
N PHE A 330 -28.20 -19.96 -1.46
CA PHE A 330 -28.74 -20.75 -0.35
C PHE A 330 -30.26 -20.90 -0.45
N ASN A 331 -30.73 -22.15 -0.31
CA ASN A 331 -32.13 -22.50 -0.49
C ASN A 331 -32.92 -22.63 0.83
N ASN A 332 -32.21 -22.76 1.96
CA ASN A 332 -32.81 -23.01 3.27
C ASN A 332 -32.48 -21.87 4.23
N TRP A 333 -33.48 -21.33 4.91
CA TRP A 333 -33.31 -20.24 5.88
C TRP A 333 -34.10 -20.54 7.15
N SER A 334 -33.45 -20.44 8.30
CA SER A 334 -34.11 -20.50 9.60
C SER A 334 -34.99 -19.27 9.83
N ASP A 335 -35.98 -19.39 10.72
CA ASP A 335 -36.90 -18.28 11.03
C ASP A 335 -36.15 -17.03 11.54
N LYS A 336 -35.08 -17.24 12.32
CA LYS A 336 -34.23 -16.16 12.84
C LYS A 336 -33.54 -15.42 11.68
N GLU A 337 -32.94 -16.15 10.73
CA GLU A 337 -32.25 -15.55 9.59
C GLU A 337 -33.23 -14.81 8.67
N ARG A 338 -34.41 -15.40 8.39
CA ARG A 338 -35.47 -14.73 7.61
C ARG A 338 -35.90 -13.42 8.27
N GLN A 339 -36.05 -13.41 9.59
CA GLN A 339 -36.43 -12.21 10.34
C GLN A 339 -35.32 -11.15 10.29
N GLN A 340 -34.05 -11.54 10.43
CA GLN A 340 -32.90 -10.63 10.30
C GLN A 340 -32.85 -10.00 8.90
N LEU A 341 -32.96 -10.82 7.84
CA LEU A 341 -32.96 -10.35 6.45
C LEU A 341 -34.10 -9.35 6.19
N LYS A 342 -35.31 -9.63 6.66
CA LYS A 342 -36.47 -8.71 6.55
C LYS A 342 -36.24 -7.40 7.30
N GLN A 343 -35.68 -7.44 8.51
CA GLN A 343 -35.33 -6.23 9.25
C GLN A 343 -34.28 -5.38 8.52
N ILE A 344 -33.29 -6.02 7.89
CA ILE A 344 -32.26 -5.32 7.12
C ILE A 344 -32.89 -4.58 5.94
N ALA A 345 -33.86 -5.19 5.25
CA ALA A 345 -34.58 -4.57 4.14
C ALA A 345 -35.31 -3.28 4.53
N GLU A 346 -35.73 -3.18 5.80
CA GLU A 346 -36.44 -2.01 6.33
C GLU A 346 -35.49 -0.97 6.92
N LYS A 347 -34.43 -1.41 7.62
CA LYS A 347 -33.54 -0.55 8.42
C LYS A 347 -32.34 -0.01 7.65
N ASN A 348 -31.81 -0.76 6.68
CA ASN A 348 -30.68 -0.30 5.89
C ASN A 348 -31.18 0.51 4.70
N ASN A 349 -30.86 1.82 4.67
CA ASN A 349 -31.28 2.73 3.60
C ASN A 349 -30.81 2.28 2.21
N GLN A 350 -29.62 1.69 2.10
CA GLN A 350 -29.10 1.23 0.81
C GLN A 350 -29.84 0.00 0.28
N VAL A 351 -30.42 -0.82 1.15
CA VAL A 351 -31.24 -1.97 0.75
C VAL A 351 -32.69 -1.54 0.50
N SER A 352 -33.24 -0.69 1.36
CA SER A 352 -34.64 -0.25 1.26
C SER A 352 -34.93 0.57 0.01
N TYR A 353 -33.97 1.37 -0.45
CA TYR A 353 -34.11 2.21 -1.65
C TYR A 353 -34.15 1.43 -2.96
N ILE A 354 -33.66 0.19 -2.97
CA ILE A 354 -33.57 -0.66 -4.17
C ILE A 354 -34.31 -1.98 -4.00
N LYS A 355 -35.23 -2.07 -3.03
CA LYS A 355 -35.99 -3.29 -2.73
C LYS A 355 -36.81 -3.81 -3.93
N ASP A 356 -37.15 -2.92 -4.84
CA ASP A 356 -37.99 -3.19 -6.02
C ASP A 356 -37.14 -3.60 -7.23
N ASP A 357 -35.80 -3.58 -7.11
CA ASP A 357 -34.90 -4.09 -8.14
C ASP A 357 -35.13 -5.61 -8.30
N GLU A 358 -35.10 -6.08 -9.55
CA GLU A 358 -35.56 -7.43 -9.93
C GLU A 358 -34.86 -8.54 -9.12
N ASP A 359 -33.55 -8.44 -8.91
CA ASP A 359 -32.80 -9.43 -8.20
C ASP A 359 -33.09 -9.40 -6.68
N ILE A 360 -33.27 -8.22 -6.11
CA ILE A 360 -33.53 -8.02 -4.68
C ILE A 360 -34.97 -8.42 -4.34
N ALA A 361 -35.96 -7.95 -5.11
CA ALA A 361 -37.36 -8.32 -4.97
C ALA A 361 -37.55 -9.84 -5.10
N SER A 362 -36.87 -10.48 -6.06
CA SER A 362 -36.86 -11.93 -6.24
C SER A 362 -36.31 -12.66 -5.02
N PHE A 363 -35.18 -12.21 -4.45
CA PHE A 363 -34.60 -12.80 -3.26
C PHE A 363 -35.54 -12.68 -2.05
N TYR A 364 -36.05 -11.48 -1.75
CA TYR A 364 -36.93 -11.27 -0.60
C TYR A 364 -38.27 -12.01 -0.73
N SER A 365 -38.80 -12.13 -1.94
CA SER A 365 -39.99 -12.95 -2.21
C SER A 365 -39.74 -14.44 -1.96
N SER A 366 -38.51 -14.93 -2.17
CA SER A 366 -38.12 -16.32 -1.90
C SER A 366 -37.98 -16.65 -0.40
N LEU A 367 -37.91 -15.63 0.47
CA LEU A 367 -37.85 -15.80 1.93
C LEU A 367 -39.24 -16.00 2.59
N GLY A 368 -40.30 -16.04 1.76
CA GLY A 368 -41.70 -16.26 2.12
C GLY A 368 -41.94 -17.50 2.96
#